data_AF-A0A529KEU0-F1
#
_entry.id   AF-A0A529KEU0-F1
#
_cell.length_a   1.000
_cell.length_b   1.000
_cell.length_c   1.000
_cell.angle_alpha   90.00
_cell.angle_beta   90.00
_cell.angle_gamma   90.00
#
_symmetry.space_group_name_H-M   'P 1'
#
loop_
_entity.id
_entity.type
_entity.pdbx_description
1 polymer ?
#
loop_
_entity_poly.entity_id
_entity_poly.type
_entity_poly.pdbx_seq_one_letter_code
_entity_poly.pdbx_strand_id
1 'polypeptide(L)' 'PVILTGIRIVLVQNIGLATIAALIGGGGFGVFVFQGVGQTAMDLVLLGAVPTVALAFAAAIILDAVIEMTSTKRREAQPA' A
#
# COMPACT_ATOMS: atom_id res chain seq x y z
N PRO A 1 15.17 12.08 4.70
CA PRO A 1 15.84 11.75 3.42
C PRO A 1 14.83 11.50 2.29
N VAL A 2 14.97 12.23 1.17
CA VAL A 2 14.02 12.25 0.04
C VAL A 2 13.76 10.87 -0.56
N ILE A 3 14.79 10.01 -0.60
CA ILE A 3 14.69 8.64 -1.12
C ILE A 3 13.70 7.80 -0.32
N LEU A 4 13.71 7.89 1.02
CA LEU A 4 12.84 7.09 1.89
C LEU A 4 11.37 7.49 1.73
N THR A 5 11.10 8.80 1.61
CA THR A 5 9.77 9.32 1.26
C THR A 5 9.34 8.81 -0.12
N GLY A 6 10.26 8.80 -1.10
CA GLY A 6 10.00 8.24 -2.42
C GLY A 6 9.60 6.76 -2.39
N ILE A 7 10.29 5.93 -1.61
CA ILE A 7 9.97 4.50 -1.47
C ILE A 7 8.56 4.31 -0.91
N ARG A 8 8.17 5.06 0.13
CA ARG A 8 6.80 5.00 0.69
C ARG A 8 5.75 5.35 -0.35
N ILE A 9 5.96 6.42 -1.12
CA ILE A 9 5.02 6.87 -2.14
C ILE A 9 4.84 5.78 -3.21
N VAL A 10 5.95 5.25 -3.74
CA VAL A 10 5.92 4.21 -4.77
C VAL A 10 5.31 2.91 -4.25
N LEU A 11 5.57 2.55 -2.99
CA LEU A 11 4.95 1.38 -2.36
C LEU A 11 3.42 1.47 -2.35
N VAL A 12 2.87 2.59 -1.86
CA VAL A 12 1.42 2.80 -1.81
C VAL A 12 0.83 2.86 -3.21
N GLN A 13 1.52 3.51 -4.15
CA GLN A 13 1.11 3.57 -5.55
C GLN A 13 1.05 2.19 -6.20
N ASN A 14 2.03 1.32 -5.94
CA ASN A 14 2.06 -0.05 -6.45
C ASN A 14 0.91 -0.90 -5.90
N ILE A 15 0.49 -0.68 -4.65
CA ILE A 15 -0.68 -1.37 -4.08
C ILE A 15 -1.97 -0.94 -4.84
N GLY A 16 -2.09 0.35 -5.16
CA GLY A 16 -3.15 0.84 -6.04
C GLY A 16 -3.12 0.18 -7.43
N LEU A 17 -1.94 0.11 -8.06
CA LEU A 17 -1.76 -0.54 -9.37
C LEU A 17 -2.07 -2.05 -9.32
N ALA A 18 -1.70 -2.74 -8.24
CA ALA A 18 -2.02 -4.15 -8.04
C ALA A 18 -3.54 -4.38 -7.95
N THR A 19 -4.28 -3.41 -7.38
CA THR A 19 -5.74 -3.45 -7.36
C THR A 19 -6.31 -3.36 -8.76
N ILE A 20 -5.78 -2.45 -9.59
CA ILE A 20 -6.16 -2.30 -11.00
C ILE A 20 -5.83 -3.55 -11.81
N ALA A 21 -4.75 -4.27 -11.47
CA ALA A 21 -4.37 -5.51 -12.13
C ALA A 21 -5.46 -6.61 -12.08
N ALA A 22 -6.42 -6.51 -11.17
CA ALA A 22 -7.60 -7.38 -11.17
C ALA A 22 -8.39 -7.32 -12.51
N LEU A 23 -8.36 -6.20 -13.23
CA LEU A 23 -9.01 -6.03 -14.54
C LEU A 23 -8.43 -6.94 -15.63
N ILE A 24 -7.15 -7.31 -15.53
CA ILE A 24 -6.47 -8.18 -16.49
C ILE A 24 -6.35 -9.63 -16.00
N GLY A 25 -7.11 -10.00 -14.96
CA GLY A 25 -7.07 -11.34 -14.37
C GLY A 25 -6.01 -11.54 -13.28
N GLY A 26 -5.41 -10.46 -12.76
CA GLY A 26 -4.44 -10.53 -11.65
C GLY A 26 -5.03 -10.96 -10.29
N GLY A 27 -6.36 -11.03 -10.17
CA GLY A 27 -7.05 -11.50 -8.96
C GLY A 27 -6.99 -10.51 -7.79
N GLY A 28 -7.18 -11.03 -6.57
CA GLY A 28 -7.13 -10.26 -5.32
C GLY A 28 -8.37 -9.42 -5.02
N PHE A 29 -8.24 -8.46 -4.09
CA PHE A 29 -9.36 -7.61 -3.64
C PHE A 29 -9.92 -6.67 -4.70
N GLY A 30 -9.11 -6.32 -5.71
CA GLY A 30 -9.55 -5.51 -6.84
C GLY A 30 -10.69 -6.16 -7.63
N VAL A 31 -10.81 -7.49 -7.61
CA VAL A 31 -11.92 -8.20 -8.26
C VAL A 31 -13.26 -7.77 -7.68
N PHE A 32 -13.38 -7.67 -6.35
CA PHE A 32 -14.62 -7.23 -5.70
C PHE A 32 -14.93 -5.76 -5.98
N VAL A 33 -13.89 -4.91 -6.04
CA VAL A 33 -14.04 -3.49 -6.41
C VAL A 33 -14.66 -3.36 -7.79
N PHE A 34 -14.08 -4.02 -8.80
CA PHE A 34 -14.56 -3.89 -10.17
C PHE A 34 -15.86 -4.64 -10.44
N GLN A 35 -16.09 -5.79 -9.80
CA GLN A 35 -17.38 -6.48 -9.87
C GLN A 35 -18.50 -5.64 -9.24
N GLY A 36 -18.25 -5.04 -8.08
CA GLY A 36 -19.20 -4.15 -7.42
C GLY A 36 -19.53 -2.92 -8.28
N VAL A 37 -18.52 -2.30 -8.90
CA VAL A 37 -18.74 -1.19 -9.84
C VAL A 37 -19.57 -1.65 -11.05
N GLY A 38 -19.23 -2.81 -11.64
CA GLY A 38 -19.96 -3.35 -12.80
C GLY A 38 -21.41 -3.75 -12.50
N GLN A 39 -21.71 -4.12 -11.26
CA GLN A 39 -23.06 -4.52 -10.81
C GLN A 39 -23.82 -3.39 -10.08
N THR A 40 -23.24 -2.18 -9.98
CA THR A 40 -23.77 -1.08 -9.14
C THR A 40 -24.01 -1.50 -7.68
N ALA A 41 -23.25 -2.47 -7.19
CA ALA A 41 -23.35 -3.03 -5.85
C ALA A 41 -22.27 -2.42 -4.95
N MET A 42 -22.61 -1.35 -4.23
CA MET A 42 -21.67 -0.63 -3.37
C MET A 42 -21.07 -1.53 -2.28
N ASP A 43 -21.83 -2.49 -1.78
CA ASP A 43 -21.39 -3.43 -0.74
C ASP A 43 -20.18 -4.26 -1.22
N LEU A 44 -20.17 -4.69 -2.49
CA LEU A 44 -19.05 -5.41 -3.09
C LEU A 44 -17.85 -4.48 -3.34
N VAL A 45 -18.11 -3.22 -3.73
CA VAL A 45 -17.04 -2.22 -3.89
C VAL A 45 -16.33 -2.01 -2.57
N LEU A 46 -17.07 -1.80 -1.49
CA LEU A 46 -16.53 -1.60 -0.15
C LEU A 46 -15.81 -2.85 0.35
N LEU A 47 -16.35 -4.04 0.09
CA LEU A 47 -15.71 -5.30 0.43
C LEU A 47 -14.30 -5.44 -0.17
N GLY A 48 -14.08 -4.93 -1.38
CA GLY A 48 -12.74 -4.91 -1.99
C GLY A 48 -11.89 -3.70 -1.59
N ALA A 49 -12.50 -2.51 -1.54
CA ALA A 49 -11.78 -1.26 -1.34
C ALA A 49 -11.27 -1.09 0.10
N VAL A 50 -12.09 -1.43 1.10
CA VAL A 50 -11.73 -1.30 2.51
C VAL A 50 -10.48 -2.11 2.88
N PRO A 51 -10.40 -3.44 2.60
CA PRO A 51 -9.19 -4.21 2.91
C PRO A 51 -7.99 -3.77 2.06
N THR A 52 -8.20 -3.34 0.81
CA THR A 52 -7.12 -2.80 -0.04
C THR A 52 -6.50 -1.55 0.57
N VAL A 53 -7.33 -0.59 1.00
CA VAL A 53 -6.87 0.63 1.67
C VAL A 53 -6.19 0.29 2.99
N ALA A 54 -6.77 -0.61 3.79
CA ALA A 54 -6.15 -1.07 5.03
C ALA A 54 -4.76 -1.68 4.81
N LEU A 55 -4.57 -2.48 3.77
CA LEU A 55 -3.28 -3.04 3.37
C LEU A 55 -2.29 -1.96 2.95
N ALA A 56 -2.74 -0.96 2.18
CA ALA A 56 -1.90 0.16 1.77
C ALA A 56 -1.39 0.96 2.97
N PHE A 57 -2.27 1.24 3.94
CA PHE A 57 -1.90 1.90 5.19
C PHE A 57 -0.97 1.04 6.04
N ALA A 58 -1.27 -0.25 6.20
CA ALA A 58 -0.43 -1.16 6.96
C ALA A 58 0.99 -1.24 6.37
N ALA A 59 1.10 -1.38 5.04
CA ALA A 59 2.39 -1.41 4.34
C ALA A 59 3.18 -0.11 4.52
N ALA A 60 2.51 1.05 4.44
CA ALA A 60 3.13 2.34 4.68
C ALA A 60 3.64 2.48 6.12
N ILE A 61 2.83 2.12 7.12
CA ILE A 61 3.18 2.19 8.54
C ILE A 61 4.34 1.26 8.86
N ILE A 62 4.31 0.02 8.36
CA ILE A 62 5.41 -0.95 8.56
C ILE A 62 6.71 -0.40 7.96
N LEU A 63 6.65 0.14 6.75
CA LEU A 63 7.83 0.71 6.11
C LEU A 63 8.37 1.91 6.91
N ASP A 64 7.49 2.81 7.36
CA ASP A 64 7.88 3.96 8.18
C ASP A 64 8.53 3.51 9.51
N ALA A 65 7.98 2.49 10.17
CA ALA A 65 8.55 1.93 11.39
C ALA A 65 9.93 1.29 11.14
N VAL A 66 10.10 0.52 10.06
CA VAL A 66 11.39 -0.08 9.67
C VAL A 66 12.44 1.00 9.37
N ILE A 67 12.02 2.07 8.70
CA ILE A 67 12.86 3.23 8.41
C ILE A 67 13.33 3.88 9.72
N GLU A 68 12.44 4.09 10.68
CA GLU A 68 12.76 4.71 11.96
C GLU A 68 13.76 3.87 12.76
N MET A 69 13.53 2.56 12.85
CA MET A 69 14.45 1.61 13.52
C MET A 69 15.86 1.62 12.88
N THR A 70 15.94 1.69 11.55
CA THR A 70 17.22 1.69 10.84
C THR A 70 17.94 3.04 10.96
N SER A 71 17.20 4.14 10.99
CA SER A 71 17.75 5.50 11.10
C SER A 71 18.34 5.78 12.49
N THR A 72 17.75 5.20 13.55
CA THR A 72 18.25 5.30 14.93
C THR A 72 19.65 4.72 15.07
N LYS A 73 19.93 3.60 14.40
CA LYS A 73 21.24 2.92 14.45
C LYS A 73 22.39 3.70 13.80
N ARG A 74 22.11 4.69 12.94
CA ARG A 74 23.14 5.47 12.24
C ARG A 74 23.69 6.64 13.04
N ARG A 75 23.01 7.06 14.12
CA ARG A 75 23.47 8.18 14.97
C ARG A 75 24.59 7.79 15.94
N GLU A 76 24.82 6.51 16.20
CA GLU A 76 25.87 6.04 17.12
C GLU A 76 27.26 5.88 16.47
N ALA A 77 27.36 5.95 15.14
CA ALA A 77 28.61 5.68 14.42
C ALA A 77 29.41 6.93 14.00
N GLN A 78 29.12 8.11 14.53
CA GLN A 78 29.91 9.32 14.28
C GLN A 78 30.60 9.79 15.59
N PRO A 79 31.72 9.17 16.01
CA PRO A 79 32.68 9.86 16.86
C PRO A 79 33.37 10.95 16.04
N ALA A 80 33.68 12.04 16.74
CA ALA A 80 34.25 13.30 16.26
C ALA A 80 35.57 13.16 15.50
#